data_AF-A0A673FQA2-F1
#
_entry.id   AF-A0A673FQA2-F1
#
_cell.length_a   1.000
_cell.length_b   1.000
_cell.length_c   1.000
_cell.angle_alpha   90.00
_cell.angle_beta   90.00
_cell.angle_gamma   90.00
#
_symmetry.space_group_name_H-M   'P 1'
#
loop_
_entity.id
_entity.type
_entity.pdbx_description
1 polymer ?
#
loop_
_entity_poly.entity_id
_entity_poly.type
_entity_poly.pdbx_seq_one_letter_code
_entity_poly.pdbx_strand_id
1 'polypeptide(L)'
;RFTVFSNSATVGQSLLNIRYKNSLIPGQKYRPMSRPQKFWFVLLTVGEKWLRERSHSLFLNHPAESNARKARKVLSILTGLTKVASLVNFLLFLQRGTYPTLTERLLGVQPVFSRPQGPRDINFQFLNRELLWNGFAEFLIFLLPLINMWKLKASVAALFSPLNELRGTEGSEETYCTECAVCGEWPTMPHSVGCNHVFCYYCLKSHTIADICFTCPKCGTETGMIEPVRLHELHQS
;
A
#
# COMPACT_ATOMS: atom_id res chain seq x y z
N ARG A 1 -17.58 -12.57 -27.06
CA ARG A 1 -17.20 -13.91 -27.58
C ARG A 1 -17.32 -14.90 -26.43
N PHE A 2 -18.13 -15.97 -26.55
CA PHE A 2 -18.39 -16.91 -25.44
C PHE A 2 -17.13 -17.68 -25.03
N THR A 3 -16.47 -17.25 -23.94
CA THR A 3 -15.16 -17.78 -23.51
C THR A 3 -15.21 -19.25 -23.08
N VAL A 4 -16.37 -19.75 -22.69
CA VAL A 4 -16.58 -21.16 -22.29
C VAL A 4 -16.37 -22.12 -23.45
N PHE A 5 -16.74 -21.75 -24.68
CA PHE A 5 -16.61 -22.64 -25.84
C PHE A 5 -15.16 -22.77 -26.32
N SER A 6 -14.39 -21.68 -26.29
CA SER A 6 -12.98 -21.66 -26.72
C SER A 6 -12.03 -22.12 -25.61
N ASN A 7 -12.18 -21.58 -24.39
CA ASN A 7 -11.19 -21.73 -23.32
C ASN A 7 -11.65 -22.66 -22.19
N SER A 8 -12.86 -23.25 -22.30
CA SER A 8 -13.46 -24.06 -21.24
C SER A 8 -13.46 -23.34 -19.88
N ALA A 9 -13.60 -22.02 -19.88
CA ALA A 9 -13.64 -21.19 -18.68
C ALA A 9 -14.51 -19.94 -18.91
N THR A 10 -15.18 -19.48 -17.85
CA THR A 10 -15.80 -18.15 -17.84
C THR A 10 -14.72 -17.06 -17.72
N VAL A 11 -15.08 -15.81 -18.02
CA VAL A 11 -14.15 -14.68 -17.89
C VAL A 11 -13.60 -14.58 -16.47
N GLY A 12 -14.46 -14.64 -15.45
CA GLY A 12 -14.05 -14.61 -14.04
C GLY A 12 -13.17 -15.80 -13.64
N GLN A 13 -13.49 -17.01 -14.12
CA GLN A 13 -12.63 -18.17 -13.90
C GLN A 13 -11.26 -18.01 -14.53
N SER A 14 -11.18 -17.42 -15.74
CA SER A 14 -9.91 -17.16 -16.41
C SER A 14 -9.03 -16.20 -15.60
N LEU A 15 -9.60 -15.17 -14.99
CA LEU A 15 -8.87 -14.25 -14.10
C LEU A 15 -8.31 -14.95 -12.86
N LEU A 16 -9.02 -15.96 -12.36
CA LEU A 16 -8.62 -16.77 -11.21
C LEU A 16 -7.77 -18.00 -11.59
N ASN A 17 -7.33 -18.11 -12.85
CA ASN A 17 -6.64 -19.29 -13.39
C ASN A 17 -7.42 -20.61 -13.20
N ILE A 18 -8.76 -20.59 -13.24
CA ILE A 18 -9.64 -21.75 -13.14
C ILE A 18 -10.14 -22.15 -14.54
N ARG A 19 -10.20 -23.45 -14.81
CA ARG A 19 -10.73 -24.04 -16.05
C ARG A 19 -11.63 -25.25 -15.74
N TYR A 20 -12.63 -25.48 -16.59
CA TYR A 20 -13.46 -26.68 -16.51
C TYR A 20 -12.72 -27.90 -17.06
N LYS A 21 -12.78 -29.01 -16.31
CA LYS A 21 -12.36 -30.34 -16.75
C LYS A 21 -13.57 -31.28 -16.84
N ASN A 22 -13.45 -32.29 -17.69
CA ASN A 22 -14.37 -33.42 -17.71
C ASN A 22 -13.95 -34.47 -16.68
N SER A 23 -14.84 -34.87 -15.77
CA SER A 23 -14.58 -35.86 -14.72
C SER A 23 -15.11 -37.27 -15.01
N LEU A 24 -15.77 -37.49 -16.16
CA LEU A 24 -16.40 -38.77 -16.50
C LEU A 24 -15.41 -39.91 -16.81
N ILE A 25 -14.15 -39.58 -17.11
CA ILE A 25 -13.12 -40.57 -17.45
C ILE A 25 -11.95 -40.40 -16.46
N PRO A 26 -11.78 -41.32 -15.50
CA PRO A 26 -10.64 -41.31 -14.60
C PRO A 26 -9.37 -41.73 -15.36
N GLY A 27 -8.27 -40.98 -15.22
CA GLY A 27 -6.96 -41.41 -15.76
C GLY A 27 -6.04 -40.34 -16.37
N GLN A 28 -6.49 -39.09 -16.57
CA GLN A 28 -5.62 -38.01 -17.04
C GLN A 28 -5.66 -36.75 -16.15
N LYS A 29 -4.50 -36.10 -16.02
CA LYS A 29 -4.26 -34.91 -15.19
C LYS A 29 -5.14 -33.71 -15.59
N TYR A 30 -5.53 -33.61 -16.86
CA TYR A 30 -6.48 -32.61 -17.36
C TYR A 30 -7.07 -33.03 -18.72
N ARG A 31 -8.40 -33.02 -18.85
CA ARG A 31 -9.09 -33.20 -20.13
C ARG A 31 -10.12 -32.08 -20.32
N PRO A 32 -10.09 -31.35 -21.46
CA PRO A 32 -11.06 -30.30 -21.72
C PRO A 32 -12.46 -30.87 -21.92
N MET A 33 -13.46 -30.01 -21.70
CA MET A 33 -14.87 -30.35 -21.80
C MET A 33 -15.25 -30.79 -23.23
N SER A 34 -16.03 -31.87 -23.35
CA SER A 34 -16.46 -32.38 -24.66
C SER A 34 -17.44 -31.39 -25.33
N ARG A 35 -17.53 -31.42 -26.67
CA ARG A 35 -18.50 -30.59 -27.39
C ARG A 35 -19.97 -30.80 -26.96
N PRO A 36 -20.46 -32.04 -26.74
CA PRO A 36 -21.81 -32.22 -26.22
C PRO A 36 -21.95 -31.70 -24.78
N GLN A 37 -20.95 -31.87 -23.91
CA GLN A 37 -20.99 -31.29 -22.56
C GLN A 37 -21.05 -29.75 -22.61
N LYS A 38 -20.30 -29.10 -23.50
CA LYS A 38 -20.36 -27.65 -23.73
C LYS A 38 -21.76 -27.21 -24.13
N PHE A 39 -22.36 -27.91 -25.08
CA PHE A 39 -23.71 -27.62 -25.53
C PHE A 39 -24.74 -27.77 -24.40
N TRP A 40 -24.77 -28.92 -23.72
CA TRP A 40 -25.71 -29.18 -22.64
C TRP A 40 -25.50 -28.26 -21.43
N PHE A 41 -24.25 -27.89 -21.12
CA PHE A 41 -23.96 -26.93 -20.06
C PHE A 41 -24.55 -25.56 -20.36
N VAL A 42 -24.36 -25.05 -21.58
CA VAL A 42 -24.95 -23.78 -22.01
C VAL A 42 -26.48 -23.89 -22.06
N LEU A 43 -27.01 -24.97 -22.61
CA LEU A 43 -28.44 -25.19 -22.71
C LEU A 43 -29.13 -25.25 -21.35
N LEU A 44 -28.54 -25.93 -20.35
CA LEU A 44 -29.11 -26.01 -19.01
C LEU A 44 -28.98 -24.68 -18.25
N THR A 45 -27.82 -24.01 -18.35
CA THR A 45 -27.59 -22.75 -17.62
C THR A 45 -28.38 -21.57 -18.18
N VAL A 46 -28.48 -21.46 -19.51
CA VAL A 46 -29.27 -20.43 -20.20
C VAL A 46 -30.74 -20.83 -20.20
N GLY A 47 -31.04 -22.11 -20.44
CA GLY A 47 -32.41 -22.62 -20.49
C GLY A 47 -33.13 -22.53 -19.16
N GLU A 48 -32.47 -22.77 -18.02
CA GLU A 48 -33.11 -22.58 -16.71
C GLU A 48 -33.51 -21.11 -16.48
N LYS A 49 -32.62 -20.16 -16.81
CA LYS A 49 -32.89 -18.72 -16.67
C LYS A 49 -33.98 -18.27 -17.63
N TRP A 50 -33.87 -18.66 -18.89
CA TRP A 50 -34.84 -18.34 -19.91
C TRP A 50 -36.22 -18.92 -19.58
N LEU A 51 -36.30 -20.18 -19.14
CA LEU A 51 -37.55 -20.81 -18.77
C LEU A 51 -38.16 -20.12 -17.54
N ARG A 52 -37.35 -19.71 -16.57
CA ARG A 52 -37.82 -18.95 -15.40
C ARG A 52 -38.41 -17.60 -15.80
N GLU A 53 -37.70 -16.82 -16.59
CA GLU A 53 -38.18 -15.51 -17.08
C GLU A 53 -39.42 -15.65 -17.97
N ARG A 54 -39.38 -16.59 -18.92
CA ARG A 54 -40.46 -16.80 -19.89
C ARG A 54 -41.68 -17.48 -19.27
N SER A 55 -41.52 -18.27 -18.20
CA SER A 55 -42.63 -18.93 -17.49
C SER A 55 -43.72 -17.93 -17.13
N HIS A 56 -43.37 -16.83 -16.46
CA HIS A 56 -44.34 -15.82 -16.04
C HIS A 56 -45.18 -15.29 -17.22
N SER A 57 -44.53 -15.00 -18.34
CA SER A 57 -45.20 -14.48 -19.55
C SER A 57 -46.00 -15.52 -20.35
N LEU A 58 -45.57 -16.79 -20.38
CA LEU A 58 -46.33 -17.87 -21.03
C LEU A 58 -47.54 -18.30 -20.20
N PHE A 59 -47.46 -18.19 -18.87
CA PHE A 59 -48.56 -18.51 -17.97
C PHE A 59 -49.60 -17.39 -17.80
N LEU A 60 -49.25 -16.13 -18.10
CA LEU A 60 -50.18 -15.00 -18.07
C LEU A 60 -51.04 -14.88 -19.34
N ASN A 61 -50.54 -15.33 -20.49
CA ASN A 61 -51.21 -15.15 -21.78
C ASN A 61 -52.15 -16.30 -22.19
N HIS A 62 -52.25 -17.39 -21.41
CA HIS A 62 -53.14 -18.50 -21.73
C HIS A 62 -54.36 -18.51 -20.78
N PRO A 63 -55.59 -18.28 -21.29
CA PRO A 63 -56.81 -18.37 -20.49
C PRO A 63 -57.04 -19.84 -20.06
N ALA A 64 -57.76 -19.99 -18.95
CA ALA A 64 -57.82 -21.16 -18.07
C ALA A 64 -58.35 -22.46 -18.71
N GLU A 65 -57.56 -23.09 -19.56
CA GLU A 65 -57.75 -24.48 -19.98
C GLU A 65 -57.18 -25.45 -18.92
N SER A 66 -57.87 -26.58 -18.70
CA SER A 66 -57.52 -27.57 -17.66
C SER A 66 -56.06 -28.07 -17.73
N ASN A 67 -55.47 -28.06 -18.92
CA ASN A 67 -54.08 -28.45 -19.18
C ASN A 67 -53.05 -27.44 -18.67
N ALA A 68 -53.35 -26.13 -18.73
CA ALA A 68 -52.46 -25.09 -18.24
C ALA A 68 -52.35 -25.14 -16.70
N ARG A 69 -53.45 -25.47 -16.01
CA ARG A 69 -53.47 -25.66 -14.55
C ARG A 69 -52.63 -26.86 -14.12
N LYS A 70 -52.74 -27.98 -14.84
CA LYS A 70 -51.90 -29.18 -14.61
C LYS A 70 -50.42 -28.87 -14.85
N ALA A 71 -50.10 -28.22 -15.98
CA ALA A 71 -48.74 -27.81 -16.30
C ALA A 71 -48.13 -26.88 -15.24
N ARG A 72 -48.92 -25.94 -14.70
CA ARG A 72 -48.48 -25.04 -13.62
C ARG A 72 -48.15 -25.80 -12.34
N LYS A 73 -48.99 -26.77 -11.96
CA LYS A 73 -48.76 -27.61 -10.77
C LYS A 73 -47.52 -28.49 -10.94
N VAL A 74 -47.32 -29.07 -12.12
CA VAL A 74 -46.12 -29.85 -12.43
C VAL A 74 -44.87 -28.97 -12.39
N LEU A 75 -44.92 -27.77 -13.00
CA LEU A 75 -43.79 -26.85 -12.98
C LEU A 75 -43.47 -26.35 -11.58
N SER A 76 -44.47 -26.06 -10.74
CA SER A 76 -44.24 -25.64 -9.35
C SER A 76 -43.59 -26.76 -8.54
N ILE A 77 -44.02 -28.01 -8.73
CA ILE A 77 -43.42 -29.19 -8.08
C ILE A 77 -41.99 -29.39 -8.57
N LEU A 78 -41.74 -29.32 -9.89
CA LEU A 78 -40.41 -29.46 -10.48
C LEU A 78 -39.46 -28.34 -10.01
N THR A 79 -39.97 -27.12 -9.86
CA THR A 79 -39.22 -25.99 -9.31
C THR A 79 -38.87 -26.23 -7.84
N GLY A 80 -39.81 -26.72 -7.03
CA GLY A 80 -39.53 -27.12 -5.65
C GLY A 80 -38.47 -28.22 -5.58
N LEU A 81 -38.63 -29.28 -6.38
CA LEU A 81 -37.70 -30.42 -6.41
C LEU A 81 -36.29 -30.01 -6.85
N THR A 82 -36.17 -29.15 -7.87
CA THR A 82 -34.86 -28.63 -8.32
C THR A 82 -34.19 -27.77 -7.25
N LYS A 83 -34.95 -26.99 -6.47
CA LYS A 83 -34.40 -26.24 -5.32
C LYS A 83 -33.88 -27.17 -4.23
N VAL A 84 -34.66 -28.18 -3.84
CA VAL A 84 -34.21 -29.17 -2.86
C VAL A 84 -32.96 -29.92 -3.35
N ALA A 85 -32.96 -30.36 -4.61
CA ALA A 85 -31.80 -31.01 -5.22
C ALA A 85 -30.56 -30.08 -5.26
N SER A 86 -30.75 -28.78 -5.54
CA SER A 86 -29.66 -27.80 -5.50
C SER A 86 -29.11 -27.58 -4.09
N LEU A 87 -29.97 -27.60 -3.07
CA LEU A 87 -29.57 -27.48 -1.66
C LEU A 87 -28.76 -28.71 -1.24
N VAL A 88 -29.23 -29.91 -1.57
CA VAL A 88 -28.49 -31.17 -1.31
C VAL A 88 -27.15 -31.15 -2.04
N ASN A 89 -27.11 -30.70 -3.30
CA ASN A 89 -25.85 -30.54 -4.04
C ASN A 89 -24.89 -29.58 -3.33
N PHE A 90 -25.40 -28.45 -2.84
CA PHE A 90 -24.62 -27.44 -2.12
C PHE A 90 -24.05 -28.00 -0.80
N LEU A 91 -24.84 -28.74 -0.02
CA LEU A 91 -24.34 -29.41 1.19
C LEU A 91 -23.22 -30.41 0.87
N LEU A 92 -23.40 -31.22 -0.18
CA LEU A 92 -22.38 -32.16 -0.63
C LEU A 92 -21.14 -31.44 -1.20
N PHE A 93 -21.32 -30.26 -1.79
CA PHE A 93 -20.23 -29.39 -2.22
C PHE A 93 -19.46 -28.83 -1.03
N LEU A 94 -20.12 -28.42 0.05
CA LEU A 94 -19.43 -27.97 1.27
C LEU A 94 -18.60 -29.09 1.91
N GLN A 95 -19.09 -30.33 1.87
CA GLN A 95 -18.36 -31.49 2.41
C GLN A 95 -17.19 -31.95 1.53
N ARG A 96 -17.36 -31.98 0.20
CA ARG A 96 -16.37 -32.58 -0.73
C ARG A 96 -15.58 -31.57 -1.57
N GLY A 97 -16.08 -30.34 -1.74
CA GLY A 97 -15.43 -29.27 -2.53
C GLY A 97 -15.37 -29.50 -4.04
N THR A 98 -16.17 -30.42 -4.62
CA THR A 98 -16.00 -30.86 -6.01
C THR A 98 -16.87 -30.13 -7.03
N TYR A 99 -18.20 -30.20 -6.91
CA TYR A 99 -19.15 -29.66 -7.90
C TYR A 99 -20.03 -28.55 -7.29
N PRO A 100 -19.76 -27.26 -7.60
CA PRO A 100 -20.50 -26.13 -7.03
C PRO A 100 -21.99 -26.14 -7.36
N THR A 101 -22.36 -26.49 -8.60
CA THR A 101 -23.75 -26.47 -9.06
C THR A 101 -24.27 -27.86 -9.41
N LEU A 102 -25.60 -28.03 -9.36
CA LEU A 102 -26.26 -29.28 -9.72
C LEU A 102 -26.06 -29.63 -11.20
N THR A 103 -26.07 -28.63 -12.08
CA THR A 103 -25.84 -28.80 -13.52
C THR A 103 -24.42 -29.30 -13.80
N GLU A 104 -23.41 -28.75 -13.12
CA GLU A 104 -22.02 -29.21 -13.18
C GLU A 104 -21.88 -30.66 -12.70
N ARG A 105 -22.61 -31.05 -11.64
CA ARG A 105 -22.63 -32.43 -11.15
C ARG A 105 -23.26 -33.41 -12.14
N LEU A 106 -24.41 -33.05 -12.73
CA LEU A 106 -25.11 -33.89 -13.71
C LEU A 106 -24.26 -34.10 -14.99
N LEU A 107 -23.53 -33.06 -15.41
CA LEU A 107 -22.71 -33.09 -16.61
C LEU A 107 -21.30 -33.68 -16.39
N GLY A 108 -20.89 -33.90 -15.14
CA GLY A 108 -19.52 -34.31 -14.81
C GLY A 108 -18.49 -33.25 -15.18
N VAL A 109 -18.82 -31.98 -14.93
CA VAL A 109 -17.97 -30.83 -15.25
C VAL A 109 -17.45 -30.26 -13.95
N GLN A 110 -16.13 -30.31 -13.75
CA GLN A 110 -15.51 -29.85 -12.53
C GLN A 110 -14.63 -28.62 -12.79
N PRO A 111 -14.78 -27.51 -12.03
CA PRO A 111 -13.82 -26.42 -12.09
C PRO A 111 -12.53 -26.84 -11.38
N VAL A 112 -11.38 -26.70 -12.06
CA VAL A 112 -10.06 -26.99 -11.52
C VAL A 112 -9.09 -25.87 -11.82
N PHE A 113 -8.09 -25.69 -10.96
CA PHE A 113 -7.02 -24.75 -11.23
C PHE A 113 -6.21 -25.22 -12.45
N SER A 114 -6.01 -24.28 -13.37
CA SER A 114 -5.30 -24.45 -14.63
C SER A 114 -3.83 -24.73 -14.46
N ARG A 115 -3.28 -24.24 -13.34
CA ARG A 115 -1.92 -24.46 -12.88
C ARG A 115 -2.02 -25.10 -11.50
N PRO A 116 -1.16 -26.07 -11.16
CA PRO A 116 -1.06 -26.53 -9.79
C PRO A 116 -0.80 -25.29 -8.91
N GLN A 117 -1.64 -25.10 -7.89
CA GLN A 117 -1.37 -24.13 -6.85
C GLN A 117 -0.06 -24.61 -6.19
N GLY A 118 1.05 -23.95 -6.51
CA GLY A 118 2.26 -24.10 -5.71
C GLY A 118 1.98 -23.65 -4.28
N PRO A 119 2.91 -23.84 -3.33
CA PRO A 119 2.83 -23.11 -2.07
C PRO A 119 2.55 -21.65 -2.42
N ARG A 120 1.48 -21.09 -1.85
CA ARG A 120 1.10 -19.70 -2.07
C ARG A 120 2.31 -18.88 -1.64
N ASP A 121 3.07 -18.37 -2.61
CA ASP A 121 4.14 -17.42 -2.34
C ASP A 121 3.45 -16.16 -1.82
N ILE A 122 3.29 -16.10 -0.50
CA ILE A 122 2.83 -14.91 0.19
C ILE A 122 3.91 -13.89 -0.10
N ASN A 123 3.63 -12.95 -1.01
CA ASN A 123 4.61 -11.95 -1.41
C ASN A 123 4.82 -10.96 -0.26
N PHE A 124 5.76 -11.30 0.63
CA PHE A 124 6.16 -10.47 1.76
C PHE A 124 6.92 -9.21 1.34
N GLN A 125 7.18 -8.99 0.05
CA GLN A 125 7.96 -7.85 -0.42
C GLN A 125 7.38 -6.50 0.04
N PHE A 126 6.06 -6.35 0.02
CA PHE A 126 5.41 -5.12 0.47
C PHE A 126 5.44 -4.98 2.00
N LEU A 127 5.16 -6.07 2.73
CA LEU A 127 5.18 -6.07 4.19
C LEU A 127 6.59 -5.79 4.73
N ASN A 128 7.60 -6.44 4.15
CA ASN A 128 8.99 -6.28 4.53
C ASN A 128 9.49 -4.87 4.22
N ARG A 129 9.04 -4.28 3.09
CA ARG A 129 9.36 -2.89 2.76
C ARG A 129 8.76 -1.92 3.78
N GLU A 130 7.50 -2.14 4.18
CA GLU A 130 6.84 -1.29 5.18
C GLU A 130 7.52 -1.39 6.55
N LEU A 131 7.80 -2.60 7.01
CA LEU A 131 8.51 -2.84 8.28
C LEU A 131 9.90 -2.19 8.30
N LEU A 132 10.63 -2.30 7.19
CA LEU A 132 11.98 -1.74 7.08
C LEU A 132 11.94 -0.21 7.11
N TRP A 133 11.05 0.42 6.34
CA TRP A 133 10.93 1.88 6.33
C TRP A 133 10.45 2.44 7.67
N ASN A 134 9.48 1.79 8.31
CA ASN A 134 9.00 2.21 9.62
C ASN A 134 10.09 2.10 10.68
N GLY A 135 10.79 0.96 10.77
CA GLY A 135 11.89 0.78 11.72
C GLY A 135 13.06 1.73 11.47
N PHE A 136 13.36 2.02 10.20
CA PHE A 136 14.38 3.01 9.83
C PHE A 136 13.99 4.43 10.26
N ALA A 137 12.72 4.81 10.10
CA ALA A 137 12.23 6.13 10.52
C ALA A 137 12.27 6.30 12.04
N GLU A 138 11.85 5.28 12.81
CA GLU A 138 11.94 5.29 14.27
C GLU A 138 13.39 5.45 14.74
N PHE A 139 14.32 4.72 14.13
CA PHE A 139 15.75 4.86 14.43
C PHE A 139 16.28 6.26 14.11
N LEU A 140 15.90 6.85 12.97
CA LEU A 140 16.30 8.20 12.60
C LEU A 140 15.77 9.26 13.58
N ILE A 141 14.53 9.12 14.06
CA ILE A 141 13.94 10.06 15.02
C ILE A 141 14.75 10.06 16.33
N PHE A 142 15.23 8.90 16.78
CA PHE A 142 16.09 8.82 17.97
C PHE A 142 17.51 9.32 17.72
N LEU A 143 18.06 9.11 16.53
CA LEU A 143 19.39 9.62 16.16
C LEU A 143 19.43 11.13 15.93
N LEU A 144 18.37 11.72 15.37
CA LEU A 144 18.32 13.13 15.01
C LEU A 144 18.72 14.08 16.15
N PRO A 145 18.23 13.93 17.40
CA PRO A 145 18.65 14.79 18.52
C PRO A 145 20.07 14.50 19.04
N LEU A 146 20.66 13.33 18.73
CA LEU A 146 22.03 12.98 19.14
C LEU A 146 23.08 13.58 18.19
N ILE A 147 22.68 13.96 16.98
CA ILE A 147 23.57 14.57 15.99
C ILE A 147 23.52 16.08 16.19
N ASN A 148 24.65 16.69 16.55
CA ASN A 148 24.77 18.14 16.54
C ASN A 148 24.69 18.65 15.09
N MET A 149 23.48 19.00 14.65
CA MET A 149 23.17 19.44 13.29
C MET A 149 24.00 20.66 12.88
N TRP A 150 24.46 21.47 13.84
CA TRP A 150 25.32 22.63 13.58
C TRP A 150 26.75 22.23 13.24
N LYS A 151 27.34 21.29 13.99
CA LYS A 151 28.65 20.71 13.65
C LYS A 151 28.57 19.97 12.31
N LEU A 152 27.49 19.24 12.06
CA LEU A 152 27.28 18.60 10.76
C LEU A 152 27.17 19.63 9.64
N LYS A 153 26.37 20.70 9.83
CA LYS A 153 26.22 21.78 8.84
C LYS A 153 27.53 22.51 8.59
N ALA A 154 28.32 22.80 9.62
CA ALA A 154 29.63 23.43 9.48
C ALA A 154 30.63 22.51 8.77
N SER A 155 30.67 21.21 9.10
CA SER A 155 31.53 20.23 8.43
C SER A 155 31.10 19.96 6.99
N VAL A 156 29.79 19.89 6.72
CA VAL A 156 29.24 19.75 5.37
C VAL A 156 29.51 21.02 4.57
N ALA A 157 29.29 22.20 5.14
CA ALA A 157 29.64 23.47 4.49
C ALA A 157 31.15 23.58 4.23
N ALA A 158 32.01 23.11 5.13
CA ALA A 158 33.45 23.05 4.90
C ALA A 158 33.84 22.03 3.81
N LEU A 159 33.09 20.93 3.67
CA LEU A 159 33.30 19.90 2.65
C LEU A 159 32.79 20.32 1.26
N PHE A 160 31.73 21.12 1.21
CA PHE A 160 31.10 21.63 -0.02
C PHE A 160 31.49 23.07 -0.38
N SER A 161 32.22 23.78 0.50
CA SER A 161 32.84 25.04 0.14
C SER A 161 33.93 24.76 -0.89
N PRO A 162 33.88 25.40 -2.07
CA PRO A 162 34.98 25.31 -3.01
C PRO A 162 36.24 25.80 -2.30
N LEU A 163 37.33 25.05 -2.47
CA LEU A 163 38.68 25.37 -2.02
C LEU A 163 39.09 26.77 -2.52
N ASN A 164 38.71 27.79 -1.78
CA ASN A 164 39.19 29.15 -1.93
C ASN A 164 39.26 29.71 -0.50
N GLU A 165 40.33 30.44 -0.18
CA GLU A 165 40.73 30.85 1.18
C GLU A 165 41.78 29.94 1.85
N LEU A 166 42.81 29.53 1.08
CA LEU A 166 44.19 29.55 1.57
C LEU A 166 44.77 30.95 1.27
N ARG A 167 44.19 31.98 1.90
CA ARG A 167 44.83 33.30 2.01
C ARG A 167 44.94 33.63 3.48
N GLY A 168 46.08 33.25 4.05
CA GLY A 168 46.62 33.97 5.18
C GLY A 168 46.70 35.45 4.80
N THR A 169 45.89 36.26 5.47
CA THR A 169 46.14 37.69 5.56
C THR A 169 46.23 37.98 7.04
N GLU A 170 47.46 37.96 7.53
CA GLU A 170 47.87 38.76 8.68
C GLU A 170 47.47 40.19 8.37
N GLY A 171 46.37 40.64 8.96
CA GLY A 171 45.76 41.93 8.71
C GLY A 171 44.88 42.26 9.89
N SER A 172 45.47 43.00 10.83
CA SER A 172 44.82 43.70 11.92
C SER A 172 43.70 44.61 11.40
N GLU A 173 42.46 44.14 11.45
CA GLU A 173 41.28 44.99 11.55
C GLU A 173 40.36 44.39 12.61
N GLU A 174 40.15 45.15 13.68
CA GLU A 174 39.17 44.88 14.72
C GLU A 174 37.77 45.00 14.11
N THR A 175 37.33 43.98 13.37
CA THR A 175 35.96 43.95 12.85
C THR A 175 35.01 43.61 13.99
N TYR A 176 34.51 44.64 14.67
CA TYR A 176 33.39 44.51 15.60
C TYR A 176 32.21 43.92 14.81
N CYS A 177 31.86 42.67 15.07
CA CYS A 177 30.70 42.06 14.45
C CYS A 177 29.43 42.71 15.02
N THR A 178 28.77 43.54 14.23
CA THR A 178 27.52 44.24 14.59
C THR A 178 26.29 43.32 14.56
N GLU A 179 26.44 42.12 14.00
CA GLU A 179 25.41 41.11 13.85
C GLU A 179 25.70 39.88 14.73
N CYS A 180 24.65 39.19 15.14
CA CYS A 180 24.75 37.97 15.93
C CYS A 180 25.42 36.85 15.13
N ALA A 181 26.54 36.31 15.63
CA ALA A 181 27.28 35.24 14.94
C ALA A 181 26.55 33.88 14.86
N VAL A 182 25.37 33.74 15.50
CA VAL A 182 24.52 32.53 15.44
C VAL A 182 23.34 32.70 14.48
N CYS A 183 22.59 33.81 14.57
CA CYS A 183 21.38 34.01 13.76
C CYS A 183 21.57 34.97 12.58
N GLY A 184 22.67 35.73 12.52
CA GLY A 184 22.95 36.69 11.45
C GLY A 184 22.10 37.96 11.47
N GLU A 185 21.41 38.22 12.59
CA GLU A 185 20.51 39.37 12.77
C GLU A 185 21.08 40.34 13.82
N TRP A 186 20.50 41.54 13.90
CA TRP A 186 20.88 42.51 14.93
C TRP A 186 20.65 41.95 16.34
N PRO A 187 21.67 41.96 17.23
CA PRO A 187 21.63 41.19 18.46
C PRO A 187 20.67 41.76 19.49
N THR A 188 19.69 40.95 19.91
CA THR A 188 18.80 41.28 21.04
C THR A 188 19.50 40.93 22.35
N MET A 189 19.74 41.93 23.21
CA MET A 189 20.56 41.80 24.42
C MET A 189 21.94 41.20 24.09
N PRO A 190 22.85 41.98 23.49
CA PRO A 190 24.16 41.53 23.02
C PRO A 190 25.06 41.00 24.16
N HIS A 191 25.65 39.83 23.94
CA HIS A 191 26.62 39.20 24.85
C HIS A 191 27.84 38.71 24.07
N SER A 192 28.98 38.61 24.75
CA SER A 192 30.20 37.99 24.25
C SER A 192 30.62 36.84 25.16
N VAL A 193 31.44 35.93 24.63
CA VAL A 193 31.93 34.72 25.32
C VAL A 193 33.45 34.72 25.50
N GLY A 194 34.06 35.91 25.60
CA GLY A 194 35.52 36.08 25.66
C GLY A 194 36.20 36.17 24.29
N CYS A 195 35.44 36.48 23.23
CA CYS A 195 35.95 36.78 21.89
C CYS A 195 35.28 38.05 21.33
N ASN A 196 35.83 38.62 20.25
CA ASN A 196 35.31 39.85 19.62
C ASN A 196 33.97 39.70 18.85
N HIS A 197 33.31 38.54 18.96
CA HIS A 197 32.03 38.26 18.31
C HIS A 197 30.84 38.50 19.27
N VAL A 198 29.76 39.06 18.72
CA VAL A 198 28.53 39.38 19.46
C VAL A 198 27.46 38.33 19.20
N PHE A 199 26.68 38.02 20.23
CA PHE A 199 25.58 37.05 20.20
C PHE A 199 24.32 37.63 20.84
N CYS A 200 23.13 37.23 20.37
CA CYS A 200 21.89 37.47 21.13
C CYS A 200 21.92 36.67 22.43
N TYR A 201 21.38 37.23 23.52
CA TYR A 201 21.22 36.49 24.79
C TYR A 201 20.50 35.15 24.58
N TYR A 202 19.40 35.13 23.83
CA TYR A 202 18.63 33.91 23.59
C TYR A 202 19.38 32.89 22.72
N CYS A 203 20.14 33.34 21.71
CA CYS A 203 20.97 32.45 20.89
C CYS A 203 22.06 31.81 21.74
N LEU A 204 22.77 32.61 22.54
CA LEU A 204 23.80 32.08 23.41
C LEU A 204 23.22 31.13 24.47
N LYS A 205 22.13 31.54 25.14
CA LYS A 205 21.51 30.76 26.20
C LYS A 205 20.95 29.43 25.69
N SER A 206 20.25 29.43 24.56
CA SER A 206 19.73 28.21 23.95
C SER A 206 20.85 27.21 23.60
N HIS A 207 21.97 27.69 23.07
CA HIS A 207 23.13 26.85 22.80
C HIS A 207 23.80 26.32 24.09
N THR A 208 23.94 27.13 25.14
CA THR A 208 24.51 26.66 26.42
C THR A 208 23.60 25.68 27.18
N ILE A 209 22.30 25.64 26.87
CA ILE A 209 21.36 24.66 27.43
C ILE A 209 21.40 23.36 26.62
N ALA A 210 21.57 23.45 25.31
CA ALA A 210 21.59 22.29 24.41
C ALA A 210 22.94 21.56 24.37
N ASP A 211 24.06 22.29 24.45
CA ASP A 211 25.42 21.76 24.40
C ASP A 211 26.18 22.09 25.69
N ILE A 212 26.97 21.14 26.20
CA ILE A 212 27.77 21.30 27.44
C ILE A 212 28.91 22.32 27.24
N CYS A 213 29.43 22.44 26.02
CA CYS A 213 30.49 23.39 25.67
C CYS A 213 30.09 24.14 24.40
N PHE A 214 29.73 25.41 24.53
CA PHE A 214 29.53 26.29 23.37
C PHE A 214 30.89 26.73 22.82
N THR A 215 31.00 26.75 21.49
CA THR A 215 32.19 27.22 20.77
C THR A 215 31.74 28.30 19.81
N CYS A 216 32.48 29.41 19.76
CA CYS A 216 32.16 30.47 18.81
C CYS A 216 32.23 29.91 17.37
N PRO A 217 31.16 30.03 16.56
CA PRO A 217 31.14 29.49 15.21
C PRO A 217 32.07 30.22 14.22
N LYS A 218 32.57 31.40 14.59
CA LYS A 218 33.46 32.23 13.75
C LYS A 218 34.94 32.03 14.04
N CYS A 219 35.33 31.93 15.32
CA CYS A 219 36.74 31.83 15.73
C CYS A 219 37.10 30.55 16.49
N GLY A 220 36.12 29.69 16.81
CA GLY A 220 36.36 28.43 17.52
C GLY A 220 36.74 28.57 19.00
N THR A 221 36.73 29.79 19.57
CA THR A 221 37.01 30.02 21.00
C THR A 221 35.94 29.32 21.85
N GLU A 222 36.38 28.49 22.80
CA GLU A 222 35.51 27.84 23.78
C GLU A 222 34.97 28.85 24.80
N THR A 223 33.76 28.60 25.30
CA THR A 223 33.01 29.55 26.15
C THR A 223 33.81 29.99 27.38
N GLY A 224 34.15 31.29 27.44
CA GLY A 224 34.59 31.98 28.64
C GLY A 224 33.43 32.56 29.46
N MET A 225 33.71 33.53 30.35
CA MET A 225 32.67 34.27 31.08
C MET A 225 31.71 34.95 30.10
N ILE A 226 30.40 34.75 30.29
CA ILE A 226 29.37 35.42 29.50
C ILE A 226 29.25 36.86 30.00
N GLU A 227 29.66 37.81 29.18
CA GLU A 227 29.62 39.23 29.54
C GLU A 227 28.64 40.01 28.65
N PRO A 228 27.79 40.87 29.23
CA PRO A 228 26.92 41.75 28.46
C PRO A 228 27.76 42.81 27.75
N VAL A 229 27.56 42.95 26.44
CA VAL A 229 28.24 43.95 25.62
C VAL A 229 27.34 45.17 25.52
N ARG A 230 27.87 46.38 25.75
CA ARG A 230 27.10 47.62 25.48
C ARG A 230 27.40 48.08 24.07
N LEU A 231 26.46 47.92 23.15
CA LEU A 231 26.58 48.37 21.74
C LEU A 231 26.46 49.90 21.54
N HIS A 232 26.58 50.72 22.59
CA HIS A 232 26.15 52.12 22.57
C HIS A 232 27.12 53.12 21.90
N GLU A 233 28.15 52.68 21.19
CA GLU A 233 29.14 53.58 20.56
C GLU A 233 29.30 53.42 19.04
N LEU A 234 28.41 52.69 18.35
CA LEU A 234 28.53 52.49 16.89
C LEU A 234 27.66 53.43 16.02
N HIS A 235 27.14 54.53 16.60
CA HIS A 235 26.25 55.46 15.89
C HIS A 235 26.81 56.90 15.75
N GLN A 236 28.12 57.11 15.91
CA GLN A 236 28.72 58.46 15.82
C GLN A 236 29.93 58.62 14.87
N SER A 237 30.08 57.76 13.87
CA SER A 237 31.01 58.01 12.74
C SER A 237 30.28 58.03 11.42
#